data_AF-A0A811TB98-F1
#
_entry.id   AF-A0A811TB98-F1
#
_cell.length_a   1.000
_cell.length_b   1.000
_cell.length_c   1.000
_cell.angle_alpha   90.00
_cell.angle_beta   90.00
_cell.angle_gamma   90.00
#
_symmetry.space_group_name_H-M   'P 1'
#
loop_
_entity.id
_entity.type
_entity.pdbx_description
1 polymer ?
#
loop_
_entity_poly.entity_id
_entity_poly.type
_entity_poly.pdbx_seq_one_letter_code
_entity_poly.pdbx_strand_id
1 'polypeptide(L)'
;MNAKRIAIATTIGLLCGLFCAYGTIMIAESKPELVITTGLLALIVYNRILIGLFVGVGDNITLHPGTRGALLGAIISLAMAIMPMIDTGITDGLTLIAFGVVYGIIADVVATKFS
;
A
#
# COMPACT_ATOMS: atom_id res chain seq x y z
N MET A 1 -0.79 21.16 7.67
CA MET A 1 -0.12 19.89 7.33
C MET A 1 0.83 19.52 8.45
N ASN A 2 0.63 18.38 9.10
CA ASN A 2 1.51 17.94 10.19
C ASN A 2 2.65 17.08 9.63
N ALA A 3 3.87 17.63 9.60
CA ALA A 3 5.05 16.95 9.07
C ALA A 3 5.36 15.65 9.84
N LYS A 4 5.04 15.59 11.14
CA LYS A 4 5.19 14.37 11.95
C LYS A 4 4.25 13.27 11.46
N ARG A 5 3.00 13.61 11.17
CA ARG A 5 2.01 12.66 10.65
C ARG A 5 2.44 12.06 9.30
N ILE A 6 2.94 12.90 8.41
CA ILE A 6 3.48 12.47 7.11
C ILE A 6 4.66 11.52 7.31
N ALA A 7 5.62 11.86 8.17
CA ALA A 7 6.76 11.00 8.45
C ALA A 7 6.33 9.63 8.99
N ILE A 8 5.46 9.60 10.00
CA ILE A 8 4.96 8.35 10.61
C ILE A 8 4.22 7.50 9.57
N ALA A 9 3.26 8.09 8.84
CA ALA A 9 2.47 7.37 7.85
C ALA A 9 3.34 6.81 6.72
N THR A 10 4.34 7.58 6.26
CA THR A 10 5.27 7.16 5.21
C THR A 10 6.21 6.04 5.69
N THR A 11 6.71 6.13 6.93
CA THR A 11 7.52 5.07 7.53
C THR A 11 6.73 3.77 7.69
N ILE A 12 5.47 3.85 8.12
CA ILE A 12 4.59 2.67 8.18
C ILE A 12 4.35 2.10 6.78
N GLY A 13 4.08 2.97 5.79
CA GLY A 13 3.96 2.57 4.38
C GLY A 13 5.20 1.86 3.85
N LEU A 14 6.40 2.33 4.20
CA LEU A 14 7.67 1.69 3.86
C LEU A 14 7.79 0.30 4.50
N LEU A 15 7.53 0.17 5.80
CA LEU A 15 7.60 -1.10 6.51
C LEU A 15 6.61 -2.12 5.93
N CYS A 16 5.37 -1.69 5.64
CA CYS A 16 4.36 -2.51 4.97
C CYS A 16 4.79 -2.89 3.54
N GLY A 17 5.45 -1.99 2.82
CA GLY A 17 6.01 -2.24 1.50
C GLY A 17 7.08 -3.32 1.52
N LEU A 18 8.03 -3.23 2.45
CA LEU A 18 9.09 -4.24 2.63
C LEU A 18 8.50 -5.59 3.02
N PHE A 19 7.50 -5.61 3.90
CA PHE A 19 6.79 -6.84 4.26
C PHE A 19 6.05 -7.46 3.06
N CYS A 20 5.38 -6.64 2.23
CA CYS A 20 4.75 -7.12 1.00
C CYS A 20 5.77 -7.70 0.02
N ALA A 21 6.89 -7.02 -0.20
CA ALA A 21 7.95 -7.48 -1.09
C ALA A 21 8.53 -8.82 -0.62
N TYR A 22 8.75 -8.98 0.69
CA TYR A 22 9.16 -10.26 1.27
C TYR A 22 8.12 -11.37 1.04
N GLY A 23 6.84 -11.07 1.27
CA GLY A 23 5.75 -12.02 1.00
C GLY A 23 5.70 -12.46 -0.47
N THR A 24 5.94 -11.54 -1.41
CA THR A 24 6.01 -11.86 -2.84
C THR A 24 7.16 -12.83 -3.14
N ILE A 25 8.34 -12.65 -2.52
CA ILE A 25 9.49 -13.55 -2.66
C ILE A 25 9.13 -14.97 -2.20
N MET A 26 8.53 -15.11 -1.01
CA MET A 26 8.13 -16.42 -0.48
C MET A 26 7.11 -17.14 -1.37
N ILE A 27 6.19 -16.38 -1.99
CA ILE A 27 5.18 -16.95 -2.90
C ILE A 27 5.83 -17.39 -4.23
N ALA A 28 6.80 -16.63 -4.73
CA ALA A 28 7.49 -17.00 -5.97
C ALA A 28 8.35 -18.25 -5.83
N GLU A 29 8.95 -18.49 -4.65
CA GLU A 29 9.60 -19.78 -4.37
C GLU A 29 8.63 -20.96 -4.48
N SER A 30 7.34 -20.71 -4.22
CA SER A 30 6.26 -21.71 -4.32
C SER A 30 5.62 -21.79 -5.71
N LYS A 31 5.89 -20.83 -6.61
CA LYS A 31 5.26 -20.69 -7.94
C LYS A 31 6.32 -20.30 -8.98
N PRO A 32 6.92 -21.27 -9.69
CA PRO A 32 8.02 -21.03 -10.64
C PRO A 32 7.63 -20.19 -11.86
N GLU A 33 6.33 -20.01 -12.11
CA GLU A 33 5.81 -19.13 -13.18
C GLU A 33 5.92 -17.64 -12.84
N LEU A 34 6.11 -17.29 -11.56
CA LEU A 34 6.20 -15.90 -11.10
C LEU A 34 7.64 -15.39 -11.25
N VAL A 35 7.93 -14.69 -12.34
CA VAL A 35 9.25 -14.08 -12.55
C VAL A 35 9.39 -12.84 -11.65
N ILE A 36 10.10 -12.98 -10.54
CA ILE A 36 10.44 -11.84 -9.70
C ILE A 36 11.54 -11.02 -10.37
N THR A 37 11.17 -9.81 -10.76
CA THR A 37 12.12 -8.78 -11.18
C THR A 37 12.32 -7.78 -10.05
N THR A 38 13.51 -7.18 -9.98
CA THR A 38 13.79 -6.07 -9.05
C THR A 38 12.80 -4.91 -9.25
N GLY A 39 12.35 -4.70 -10.49
CA GLY A 39 11.32 -3.71 -10.82
C GLY A 39 9.97 -3.98 -10.16
N LEU A 40 9.52 -5.24 -10.13
CA LEU A 40 8.27 -5.63 -9.48
C LEU A 40 8.31 -5.39 -7.97
N LEU A 41 9.40 -5.78 -7.30
CA LEU A 41 9.57 -5.54 -5.86
C LEU A 41 9.63 -4.04 -5.54
N ALA A 42 10.37 -3.27 -6.35
CA ALA A 42 10.43 -1.82 -6.21
C ALA A 42 9.05 -1.17 -6.38
N LEU A 43 8.24 -1.65 -7.33
CA LEU A 43 6.87 -1.18 -7.58
C LEU A 43 5.97 -1.42 -6.35
N ILE A 44 6.05 -2.61 -5.75
CA ILE A 44 5.28 -2.97 -4.55
C ILE A 44 5.64 -2.04 -3.39
N VAL A 45 6.93 -1.86 -3.12
CA VAL A 45 7.40 -0.98 -2.04
C VAL A 45 6.98 0.47 -2.31
N TYR A 46 7.19 0.94 -3.55
CA TYR A 46 6.81 2.29 -3.98
C TYR A 46 5.33 2.57 -3.79
N ASN A 47 4.46 1.63 -4.19
CA ASN A 47 3.02 1.74 -3.99
C ASN A 47 2.66 1.92 -2.50
N ARG A 48 3.26 1.14 -1.61
CA ARG A 48 2.95 1.22 -0.17
C ARG A 48 3.49 2.49 0.48
N ILE A 49 4.65 2.99 0.05
CA ILE A 49 5.17 4.30 0.45
C ILE A 49 4.21 5.40 0.01
N LEU A 50 3.72 5.36 -1.24
CA LEU A 50 2.74 6.33 -1.75
C LEU A 50 1.46 6.33 -0.91
N ILE A 51 0.91 5.16 -0.57
CA ILE A 51 -0.27 5.08 0.31
C ILE A 51 0.01 5.81 1.63
N GLY A 52 1.13 5.49 2.29
CA GLY A 52 1.53 6.14 3.54
C GLY A 52 1.67 7.66 3.41
N LEU A 53 2.30 8.13 2.33
CA LEU A 53 2.47 9.55 2.04
C LEU A 53 1.11 10.26 1.88
N PHE A 54 0.23 9.73 1.03
CA PHE A 54 -1.08 10.34 0.78
C PHE A 54 -2.00 10.28 2.00
N VAL A 55 -1.95 9.19 2.76
CA VAL A 55 -2.62 9.08 4.05
C VAL A 55 -2.12 10.16 5.00
N GLY A 56 -0.80 10.35 5.12
CA GLY A 56 -0.17 11.37 5.95
C GLY A 56 -0.52 12.80 5.54
N VAL A 57 -0.68 13.07 4.25
CA VAL A 57 -1.12 14.38 3.72
C VAL A 57 -2.61 14.62 3.92
N GLY A 58 -3.44 13.56 3.94
CA GLY A 58 -4.90 13.60 4.08
C GLY A 58 -5.46 14.12 5.40
N ASP A 59 -4.66 14.82 6.21
CA ASP A 59 -4.99 15.28 7.56
C ASP A 59 -6.25 16.19 7.60
N ASN A 60 -6.46 16.98 6.55
CA ASN A 60 -7.60 17.89 6.41
C ASN A 60 -8.92 17.21 5.98
N ILE A 61 -8.91 15.91 5.70
CA ILE A 61 -10.13 15.20 5.29
C ILE A 61 -10.93 14.85 6.55
N THR A 62 -12.15 15.38 6.68
CA THR A 62 -13.08 15.15 7.81
C THR A 62 -13.73 13.76 7.74
N LEU A 63 -12.91 12.72 7.66
CA LEU A 63 -13.31 11.32 7.70
C LEU A 63 -12.71 10.65 8.93
N HIS A 64 -13.36 9.60 9.42
CA HIS A 64 -12.87 8.84 10.56
C HIS A 64 -11.50 8.22 10.26
N PRO A 65 -10.55 8.26 11.22
CA PRO A 65 -9.26 7.57 11.07
C PRO A 65 -9.50 6.09 10.77
N GLY A 66 -8.96 5.59 9.67
CA GLY A 66 -9.21 4.25 9.16
C GLY A 66 -10.09 4.24 7.92
N THR A 67 -11.24 4.93 7.88
CA THR A 67 -12.04 5.00 6.63
C THR A 67 -11.35 5.87 5.59
N ARG A 68 -10.72 6.97 6.02
CA ARG A 68 -9.83 7.77 5.17
C ARG A 68 -8.66 6.94 4.66
N GLY A 69 -7.98 6.22 5.56
CA GLY A 69 -6.91 5.30 5.23
C GLY A 69 -7.30 4.24 4.21
N ALA A 70 -8.45 3.58 4.41
CA ALA A 70 -9.02 2.59 3.51
C ALA A 70 -9.28 3.17 2.12
N LEU A 71 -9.87 4.37 2.05
CA LEU A 71 -10.26 5.00 0.81
C LEU A 71 -9.03 5.46 0.01
N LEU A 72 -8.05 6.08 0.67
CA LEU A 72 -6.78 6.46 0.04
C LEU A 72 -5.97 5.23 -0.39
N GLY A 73 -5.93 4.19 0.45
CA GLY A 73 -5.31 2.90 0.14
C GLY A 73 -5.95 2.24 -1.09
N ALA A 74 -7.28 2.24 -1.17
CA ALA A 74 -8.02 1.73 -2.32
C ALA A 74 -7.73 2.51 -3.60
N ILE A 75 -7.79 3.85 -3.57
CA ILE A 75 -7.59 4.70 -4.74
C ILE A 75 -6.17 4.55 -5.29
N ILE A 76 -5.16 4.64 -4.42
CA ILE A 76 -3.74 4.52 -4.83
C ILE A 76 -3.47 3.10 -5.36
N SER A 77 -4.04 2.07 -4.73
CA SER A 77 -3.85 0.68 -5.18
C SER A 77 -4.63 0.36 -6.44
N LEU A 78 -5.80 0.96 -6.64
CA LEU A 78 -6.58 0.81 -7.88
C LEU A 78 -5.78 1.30 -9.08
N ALA A 79 -5.14 2.47 -8.96
CA ALA A 79 -4.29 3.00 -10.03
C ALA A 79 -3.16 2.04 -10.43
N MET A 80 -2.65 1.25 -9.48
CA MET A 80 -1.57 0.29 -9.71
C MET A 80 -2.05 -1.13 -10.00
N ALA A 81 -3.32 -1.44 -9.72
CA ALA A 81 -3.95 -2.72 -10.00
C ALA A 81 -4.40 -2.86 -11.46
N ILE A 82 -4.51 -1.76 -12.22
CA ILE A 82 -4.95 -1.77 -13.63
C ILE A 82 -4.07 -2.72 -14.47
N MET A 83 -2.73 -2.63 -14.37
CA MET A 83 -1.85 -3.52 -15.13
C MET A 83 -1.99 -5.01 -14.72
N PRO A 84 -1.91 -5.39 -13.43
CA PRO A 84 -2.15 -6.76 -12.99
C PRO A 84 -3.51 -7.34 -13.44
N MET A 85 -4.58 -6.52 -13.41
CA MET A 85 -5.90 -6.97 -13.87
C MET A 85 -5.93 -7.33 -15.36
N ILE A 86 -5.08 -6.70 -16.17
CA ILE A 86 -4.96 -6.93 -17.60
C ILE A 86 -4.00 -8.11 -17.88
N ASP A 87 -2.87 -8.16 -17.19
CA ASP A 87 -1.76 -9.06 -17.52
C ASP A 87 -1.85 -10.44 -16.85
N THR A 88 -2.29 -10.51 -15.59
CA THR A 88 -2.28 -11.78 -14.81
C THR A 88 -3.67 -12.22 -14.38
N GLY A 89 -4.61 -11.27 -14.29
CA GLY A 89 -6.03 -11.54 -14.10
C GLY A 89 -6.66 -10.71 -12.99
N ILE A 90 -8.00 -10.69 -12.99
CA ILE A 90 -8.81 -9.86 -12.09
C ILE A 90 -8.49 -10.14 -10.61
N THR A 91 -8.24 -11.40 -10.25
CA THR A 91 -7.97 -11.83 -8.87
C THR A 91 -6.71 -11.18 -8.30
N ASP A 92 -5.64 -11.05 -9.09
CA ASP A 92 -4.37 -10.48 -8.63
C ASP A 92 -4.48 -8.97 -8.42
N GLY A 93 -5.16 -8.27 -9.34
CA GLY A 93 -5.47 -6.87 -9.14
C GLY A 93 -6.34 -6.62 -7.92
N LEU A 94 -7.35 -7.48 -7.69
CA LEU A 94 -8.22 -7.38 -6.52
C LEU A 94 -7.45 -7.58 -5.21
N THR A 95 -6.52 -8.55 -5.16
CA THR A 95 -5.67 -8.75 -3.97
C THR A 95 -4.78 -7.54 -3.71
N LEU A 96 -4.22 -6.92 -4.75
CA LEU A 96 -3.38 -5.72 -4.61
C LEU A 96 -4.15 -4.54 -4.00
N ILE A 97 -5.42 -4.35 -4.42
CA ILE A 97 -6.36 -3.37 -3.87
C ILE A 97 -6.71 -3.72 -2.42
N ALA A 98 -7.05 -4.97 -2.13
CA ALA A 98 -7.41 -5.41 -0.79
C ALA A 98 -6.28 -5.17 0.22
N PHE A 99 -5.04 -5.53 -0.14
CA PHE A 99 -3.87 -5.20 0.67
C PHE A 99 -3.67 -3.69 0.80
N GLY A 100 -3.91 -2.94 -0.27
CA GLY A 100 -3.90 -1.48 -0.25
C GLY A 100 -4.82 -0.85 0.80
N VAL A 101 -6.05 -1.35 0.87
CA VAL A 101 -7.04 -0.94 1.86
C VAL A 101 -6.54 -1.23 3.28
N VAL A 102 -6.08 -2.46 3.53
CA VAL A 102 -5.61 -2.88 4.85
C VAL A 102 -4.42 -2.04 5.30
N TYR A 103 -3.40 -1.87 4.46
CA TYR A 103 -2.23 -1.07 4.82
C TYR A 103 -2.53 0.43 4.91
N GLY A 104 -3.48 0.92 4.11
CA GLY A 104 -3.99 2.29 4.23
C GLY A 104 -4.68 2.54 5.57
N ILE A 105 -5.50 1.61 6.05
CA ILE A 105 -6.12 1.66 7.39
C ILE A 105 -5.02 1.69 8.47
N ILE A 106 -4.06 0.78 8.40
CA ILE A 106 -2.97 0.70 9.39
C ILE A 106 -2.18 2.00 9.42
N ALA A 107 -1.77 2.52 8.25
CA ALA A 107 -1.03 3.77 8.16
C ALA A 107 -1.81 4.95 8.77
N ASP A 108 -3.13 5.03 8.52
CA ASP A 108 -3.95 6.14 9.01
C ASP A 108 -4.20 6.07 10.52
N VAL A 109 -4.53 4.88 11.04
CA VAL A 109 -4.75 4.68 12.48
C VAL A 109 -3.48 4.92 13.26
N VAL A 110 -2.34 4.38 12.80
CA VAL A 110 -1.05 4.59 13.46
C VAL A 110 -0.65 6.06 13.38
N ALA A 111 -0.73 6.69 12.20
CA ALA A 111 -0.39 8.09 12.05
C ALA A 111 -1.25 8.99 12.94
N THR A 112 -2.57 8.78 13.01
CA THR A 112 -3.44 9.58 13.88
C THR A 112 -3.19 9.33 15.37
N LYS A 113 -2.79 8.12 15.77
CA LYS A 113 -2.50 7.81 17.17
C LYS A 113 -1.19 8.44 17.68
N PHE A 114 -0.21 8.63 16.79
CA PHE A 114 1.14 9.06 17.15
C PHE A 114 1.54 10.45 16.63
N SER A 115 0.66 11.16 15.90
CA SER A 115 0.93 12.50 15.35
C SER A 115 0.50 13.66 16.24
#